data_AF-A0A8X6LLS1-F1
#
_entry.id   AF-A0A8X6LLS1-F1
#
_cell.length_a   1.000
_cell.length_b   1.000
_cell.length_c   1.000
_cell.angle_alpha   90.00
_cell.angle_beta   90.00
_cell.angle_gamma   90.00
#
_symmetry.space_group_name_H-M   'P 1'
#
loop_
_entity.id
_entity.type
_entity.pdbx_description
1 polymer ?
#
loop_
_entity_poly.entity_id
_entity_poly.type
_entity_poly.pdbx_seq_one_letter_code
_entity_poly.pdbx_strand_id
1 'polypeptide(L)'
;MKTILAVETSCDETAVAIVNSDKQVLAHEILSQAEHKKRGGVIPEIASRAHMEHLSGLIKSAVEKSNLNFCDLNAIAATSGPGLIGGLIVGTMMAKAIAHVAQKPFIAVNHLEAHALVIRLLHEVKFPFLVLLISGGHCQFLIAQDVGKYIKLGETLDDSLGEAFDKVAKMLGLSYPGGPLIEKLAKKGNGARFKLPRAMIKRSGCNFSFSGIKTAVKNLVQKLEMSEQDVCDVCASFQECISDILLDRVSNAIIMAESLISKSMTL
;
A
#
# COMPACT_ATOMS: atom_id res chain seq x y z
N MET A 1 -1.21 27.81 -13.08
CA MET A 1 -0.91 26.36 -13.15
C MET A 1 -2.16 25.59 -12.79
N LYS A 2 -2.33 24.35 -13.27
CA LYS A 2 -3.49 23.55 -12.86
C LYS A 2 -3.27 22.97 -11.48
N THR A 3 -4.21 23.16 -10.56
CA THR A 3 -4.13 22.72 -9.17
C THR A 3 -5.31 21.82 -8.82
N ILE A 4 -5.05 20.74 -8.09
CA ILE A 4 -6.04 19.73 -7.71
C ILE A 4 -6.02 19.56 -6.20
N LEU A 5 -7.20 19.54 -5.57
CA LEU A 5 -7.38 19.04 -4.21
C LEU A 5 -7.72 17.55 -4.28
N ALA A 6 -6.96 16.72 -3.58
CA ALA A 6 -7.10 15.27 -3.56
C ALA A 6 -7.46 14.78 -2.16
N VAL A 7 -8.40 13.83 -2.07
CA VAL A 7 -8.87 13.20 -0.82
C VAL A 7 -8.60 11.69 -0.85
N GLU A 8 -8.04 11.17 0.25
CA GLU A 8 -7.78 9.74 0.44
C GLU A 8 -8.40 9.28 1.77
N THR A 9 -9.29 8.30 1.69
CA THR A 9 -10.08 7.73 2.81
C THR A 9 -10.39 6.24 2.59
N SER A 10 -9.51 5.52 1.88
CA SER A 10 -9.73 4.11 1.49
C SER A 10 -9.60 3.12 2.65
N CYS A 11 -8.86 3.45 3.71
CA CYS A 11 -8.59 2.53 4.82
C CYS A 11 -8.69 3.23 6.19
N ASP A 12 -7.58 3.43 6.90
CA ASP A 12 -7.50 3.97 8.26
C ASP A 12 -6.74 5.31 8.34
N GLU A 13 -6.49 5.93 7.20
CA GLU A 13 -5.82 7.21 7.04
C GLU A 13 -6.77 8.19 6.38
N THR A 14 -7.01 9.33 7.04
CA THR A 14 -7.73 10.45 6.42
C THR A 14 -6.68 11.41 5.91
N ALA A 15 -6.55 11.54 4.59
CA ALA A 15 -5.54 12.39 3.99
C ALA A 15 -6.13 13.32 2.95
N VAL A 16 -5.55 14.53 2.89
CA VAL A 16 -5.87 15.55 1.90
C VAL A 16 -4.58 16.14 1.38
N ALA A 17 -4.48 16.37 0.08
CA ALA A 17 -3.34 17.07 -0.51
C ALA A 17 -3.81 18.06 -1.58
N ILE A 18 -3.05 19.13 -1.76
CA ILE A 18 -3.20 20.06 -2.86
C ILE A 18 -1.92 20.00 -3.69
N VAL A 19 -2.05 19.62 -4.95
CA VAL A 19 -0.93 19.40 -5.87
C VAL A 19 -1.13 20.17 -7.17
N ASN A 20 -0.04 20.60 -7.81
CA ASN A 20 -0.10 21.29 -9.09
C ASN A 20 0.47 20.46 -10.26
N SER A 21 0.27 20.97 -11.48
CA SER A 21 0.77 20.36 -12.73
C SER A 21 2.28 20.22 -12.80
N ASP A 22 3.03 20.93 -11.95
CA ASP A 22 4.48 20.95 -11.93
C ASP A 22 5.03 19.96 -10.88
N LYS A 23 4.18 19.01 -10.45
CA LYS A 23 4.49 17.96 -9.46
C LYS A 23 4.81 18.48 -8.06
N GLN A 24 4.41 19.71 -7.74
CA GLN A 24 4.62 20.28 -6.40
C GLN A 24 3.43 19.96 -5.49
N VAL A 25 3.74 19.58 -4.25
CA VAL A 25 2.77 19.46 -3.16
C VAL A 25 2.70 20.82 -2.45
N LEU A 26 1.61 21.55 -2.64
CA LEU A 26 1.39 22.88 -2.07
C LEU A 26 0.98 22.80 -0.59
N ALA A 27 0.20 21.78 -0.24
CA ALA A 27 -0.16 21.45 1.14
C ALA A 27 -0.56 19.98 1.22
N HIS A 28 -0.38 19.35 2.38
CA HIS A 28 -0.96 18.04 2.68
C HIS A 28 -1.22 17.89 4.18
N GLU A 29 -2.28 17.15 4.50
CA GLU A 29 -2.63 16.74 5.86
C GLU A 29 -2.83 15.23 5.88
N ILE A 30 -2.40 14.58 6.95
CA ILE A 30 -2.62 13.15 7.18
C ILE A 30 -3.01 12.95 8.65
N LEU A 31 -4.13 12.27 8.87
CA LEU A 31 -4.54 11.76 10.17
C LEU A 31 -4.62 10.24 10.13
N SER A 32 -3.68 9.58 10.82
CA SER A 32 -3.69 8.12 11.02
C SER A 32 -4.47 7.75 12.28
N GLN A 33 -5.38 6.78 12.18
CA GLN A 33 -6.32 6.41 13.24
C GLN A 33 -5.69 5.47 14.27
N ALA A 34 -5.39 5.96 15.47
CA ALA A 34 -4.68 5.21 16.51
C ALA A 34 -5.53 4.08 17.15
N GLU A 35 -6.86 4.15 17.00
CA GLU A 35 -7.86 3.25 17.57
C GLU A 35 -7.68 1.81 17.10
N HIS A 36 -7.14 1.60 15.90
CA HIS A 36 -6.91 0.29 15.30
C HIS A 36 -5.75 -0.46 15.95
N LYS A 37 -4.71 0.27 16.39
CA LYS A 37 -3.57 -0.33 17.11
C LYS A 37 -4.01 -1.05 18.39
N LYS A 38 -4.96 -0.46 19.12
CA LYS A 38 -5.54 -1.04 20.35
C LYS A 38 -6.36 -2.31 20.09
N ARG A 39 -6.83 -2.51 18.85
CA ARG A 39 -7.72 -3.62 18.46
C ARG A 39 -7.02 -4.68 17.63
N GLY A 40 -5.74 -4.48 17.30
CA GLY A 40 -4.93 -5.44 16.54
C GLY A 40 -5.34 -5.56 15.07
N GLY A 41 -5.93 -4.51 14.50
CA GLY A 41 -6.37 -4.48 13.10
C GLY A 41 -7.38 -3.35 12.81
N VAL A 42 -7.61 -3.10 11.53
CA VAL A 42 -8.57 -2.08 11.08
C VAL A 42 -10.00 -2.54 11.33
N ILE A 43 -10.80 -1.66 11.94
CA ILE A 43 -12.23 -1.88 12.21
C ILE A 43 -13.03 -0.95 11.29
N PRO A 44 -13.71 -1.49 10.26
CA PRO A 44 -14.28 -0.66 9.19
C PRO A 44 -15.23 0.46 9.66
N GLU A 45 -16.03 0.18 10.69
CA GLU A 45 -17.00 1.13 11.23
C GLU A 45 -16.33 2.30 11.97
N ILE A 46 -15.29 2.03 12.77
CA ILE A 46 -14.50 3.06 13.45
C ILE A 46 -13.78 3.93 12.41
N ALA A 47 -13.20 3.30 11.39
CA ALA A 47 -12.48 4.02 10.34
C ALA A 47 -13.40 4.98 9.58
N SER A 48 -14.58 4.50 9.19
CA SER A 48 -15.58 5.32 8.52
C SER A 48 -16.03 6.51 9.37
N ARG A 49 -16.24 6.34 10.69
CA ARG A 49 -16.62 7.45 11.59
C ARG A 49 -15.51 8.48 11.70
N ALA A 50 -14.27 8.05 11.86
CA ALA A 50 -13.12 8.94 11.96
C ALA A 50 -12.95 9.79 10.68
N HIS A 51 -13.11 9.21 9.48
CA HIS A 51 -13.11 10.00 8.25
C HIS A 51 -14.22 11.08 8.26
N MET A 52 -15.43 10.71 8.68
CA MET A 52 -16.57 11.63 8.71
C MET A 52 -16.36 12.79 9.70
N GLU A 53 -15.71 12.52 10.83
CA GLU A 53 -15.42 13.51 11.86
C GLU A 53 -14.32 14.49 11.45
N HIS A 54 -13.27 14.02 10.79
CA HIS A 54 -12.05 14.80 10.60
C HIS A 54 -11.86 15.38 9.19
N LEU A 55 -12.44 14.77 8.15
CA LEU A 55 -12.13 15.12 6.77
C LEU A 55 -12.38 16.60 6.44
N SER A 56 -13.49 17.18 6.91
CA SER A 56 -13.81 18.59 6.64
C SER A 56 -12.76 19.56 7.21
N GLY A 57 -12.27 19.29 8.42
CA GLY A 57 -11.21 20.06 9.07
C GLY A 57 -9.88 19.96 8.33
N LEU A 58 -9.51 18.75 7.90
CA LEU A 58 -8.29 18.52 7.11
C LEU A 58 -8.36 19.22 5.75
N ILE A 59 -9.50 19.19 5.07
CA ILE A 59 -9.71 19.92 3.81
C ILE A 59 -9.51 21.42 4.01
N LYS A 60 -10.15 21.99 5.03
CA LYS A 60 -10.01 23.41 5.35
C LYS A 60 -8.55 23.78 5.63
N SER A 61 -7.86 22.99 6.45
CA SER A 61 -6.46 23.22 6.80
C SER A 61 -5.53 23.14 5.58
N ALA A 62 -5.73 22.16 4.69
CA ALA A 62 -4.93 22.02 3.47
C ALA A 62 -5.11 23.23 2.53
N VAL A 63 -6.35 23.71 2.36
CA VAL A 63 -6.64 24.90 1.56
C VAL A 63 -5.95 26.14 2.14
N GLU A 64 -6.09 26.37 3.44
CA GLU A 64 -5.43 27.48 4.15
C GLU A 64 -3.90 27.42 4.00
N LYS A 65 -3.28 26.27 4.26
CA LYS A 65 -1.82 26.09 4.15
C LYS A 65 -1.29 26.26 2.73
N SER A 66 -2.12 25.98 1.71
CA SER A 66 -1.73 26.18 0.31
C SER A 66 -1.76 27.65 -0.13
N ASN A 67 -2.30 28.56 0.70
CA ASN A 67 -2.58 29.97 0.34
C ASN A 67 -3.49 30.10 -0.90
N LEU A 68 -4.41 29.16 -1.08
CA LEU A 68 -5.41 29.15 -2.15
C LEU A 68 -6.83 29.22 -1.56
N ASN A 69 -7.80 29.53 -2.41
CA ASN A 69 -9.21 29.37 -2.13
C ASN A 69 -9.79 28.23 -2.99
N PHE A 70 -10.98 27.74 -2.62
CA PHE A 70 -11.68 26.71 -3.42
C PHE A 70 -11.91 27.13 -4.89
N CYS A 71 -12.07 28.43 -5.14
CA CYS A 71 -12.24 28.98 -6.50
C CYS A 71 -10.97 28.85 -7.36
N ASP A 72 -9.79 28.82 -6.74
CA ASP A 72 -8.49 28.73 -7.41
C ASP A 72 -8.17 27.30 -7.87
N LEU A 73 -8.86 26.31 -7.30
CA LEU A 73 -8.72 24.90 -7.68
C LEU A 73 -9.28 24.65 -9.08
N ASN A 74 -8.67 23.72 -9.81
CA ASN A 74 -9.10 23.32 -11.15
C ASN A 74 -9.88 22.00 -11.18
N ALA A 75 -9.67 21.13 -10.20
CA ALA A 75 -10.43 19.90 -10.02
C ALA A 75 -10.40 19.44 -8.57
N ILE A 76 -11.37 18.60 -8.21
CA ILE A 76 -11.37 17.87 -6.94
C ILE A 76 -11.26 16.39 -7.25
N ALA A 77 -10.28 15.71 -6.66
CA ALA A 77 -10.06 14.29 -6.81
C ALA A 77 -10.36 13.57 -5.49
N ALA A 78 -10.86 12.34 -5.57
CA ALA A 78 -10.92 11.46 -4.42
C ALA A 78 -10.68 10.02 -4.81
N THR A 79 -10.08 9.26 -3.90
CA THR A 79 -9.99 7.81 -4.02
C THR A 79 -11.39 7.22 -4.01
N SER A 80 -11.75 6.52 -5.10
CA SER A 80 -13.05 5.87 -5.28
C SER A 80 -12.96 4.35 -5.32
N GLY A 81 -11.78 3.79 -5.04
CA GLY A 81 -11.56 2.37 -4.82
C GLY A 81 -10.20 1.88 -5.33
N PRO A 82 -9.79 0.65 -5.00
CA PRO A 82 -10.39 -0.21 -3.97
C PRO A 82 -10.19 0.34 -2.55
N GLY A 83 -10.89 -0.23 -1.57
CA GLY A 83 -10.85 0.21 -0.17
C GLY A 83 -12.09 -0.19 0.62
N LEU A 84 -12.12 0.18 1.91
CA LEU A 84 -13.27 -0.01 2.79
C LEU A 84 -14.42 0.90 2.36
N ILE A 85 -15.56 0.29 2.05
CA ILE A 85 -16.70 0.99 1.43
C ILE A 85 -17.18 2.21 2.24
N GLY A 86 -17.18 2.13 3.57
CA GLY A 86 -17.58 3.24 4.44
C GLY A 86 -16.69 4.46 4.26
N GLY A 87 -15.37 4.28 4.35
CA GLY A 87 -14.40 5.36 4.14
C GLY A 87 -14.42 5.92 2.72
N LEU A 88 -14.50 5.05 1.70
CA LEU A 88 -14.60 5.47 0.30
C LEU A 88 -15.83 6.36 0.04
N ILE A 89 -16.98 6.00 0.60
CA ILE A 89 -18.21 6.80 0.48
C ILE A 89 -18.01 8.17 1.11
N VAL A 90 -17.45 8.26 2.33
CA VAL A 90 -17.20 9.54 3.01
C VAL A 90 -16.35 10.48 2.16
N GLY A 91 -15.18 10.02 1.71
CA GLY A 91 -14.26 10.84 0.91
C GLY A 91 -14.84 11.22 -0.45
N THR A 92 -15.39 10.25 -1.18
CA THR A 92 -15.97 10.48 -2.52
C THR A 92 -17.16 11.42 -2.46
N MET A 93 -18.06 11.28 -1.48
CA MET A 93 -19.23 12.16 -1.37
C MET A 93 -18.85 13.58 -0.97
N MET A 94 -17.92 13.74 -0.03
CA MET A 94 -17.41 15.06 0.35
C MET A 94 -16.76 15.77 -0.85
N ALA A 95 -15.88 15.07 -1.56
CA ALA A 95 -15.18 15.61 -2.73
C ALA A 95 -16.16 15.98 -3.86
N LYS A 96 -17.17 15.15 -4.14
CA LYS A 96 -18.23 15.45 -5.11
C LYS A 96 -19.04 16.68 -4.71
N ALA A 97 -19.39 16.83 -3.42
CA ALA A 97 -20.11 18.00 -2.93
C ALA A 97 -19.30 19.28 -3.13
N ILE A 98 -18.01 19.28 -2.78
CA ILE A 98 -17.10 20.41 -3.00
C ILE A 98 -17.00 20.73 -4.48
N ALA A 99 -16.76 19.72 -5.33
CA ALA A 99 -16.67 19.89 -6.78
C ALA A 99 -17.95 20.53 -7.34
N HIS A 100 -19.11 20.06 -6.91
CA HIS A 100 -20.41 20.58 -7.34
C HIS A 100 -20.61 22.04 -6.92
N VAL A 101 -20.38 22.37 -5.64
CA VAL A 101 -20.55 23.75 -5.14
C VAL A 101 -19.56 24.71 -5.78
N ALA A 102 -18.30 24.30 -5.93
CA ALA A 102 -17.24 25.11 -6.55
C ALA A 102 -17.30 25.13 -8.09
N GLN A 103 -18.25 24.42 -8.70
CA GLN A 103 -18.39 24.27 -10.16
C GLN A 103 -17.07 23.79 -10.82
N LYS A 104 -16.45 22.78 -10.20
CA LYS A 104 -15.21 22.15 -10.67
C LYS A 104 -15.45 20.70 -11.08
N PRO A 105 -14.66 20.15 -12.01
CA PRO A 105 -14.71 18.73 -12.32
C PRO A 105 -14.31 17.88 -11.10
N PHE A 106 -15.01 16.75 -10.95
CA PHE A 106 -14.65 15.69 -10.02
C PHE A 106 -13.87 14.59 -10.74
N ILE A 107 -12.80 14.09 -10.12
CA ILE A 107 -11.97 13.00 -10.65
C ILE A 107 -12.00 11.83 -9.66
N ALA A 108 -12.58 10.72 -10.10
CA ALA A 108 -12.49 9.46 -9.36
C ALA A 108 -11.10 8.85 -9.58
N VAL A 109 -10.39 8.55 -8.50
CA VAL A 109 -9.03 8.01 -8.55
C VAL A 109 -9.03 6.56 -8.07
N ASN A 110 -8.32 5.70 -8.80
CA ASN A 110 -8.03 4.36 -8.33
C ASN A 110 -6.84 4.39 -7.36
N HIS A 111 -7.03 3.87 -6.14
CA HIS A 111 -6.02 3.88 -5.08
C HIS A 111 -4.70 3.20 -5.49
N LEU A 112 -4.80 2.06 -6.17
CA LEU A 112 -3.63 1.29 -6.61
C LEU A 112 -2.91 1.96 -7.77
N GLU A 113 -3.67 2.63 -8.65
CA GLU A 113 -3.11 3.46 -9.71
C GLU A 113 -2.33 4.64 -9.15
N ALA A 114 -2.87 5.32 -8.13
CA ALA A 114 -2.19 6.39 -7.42
C ALA A 114 -0.86 5.91 -6.82
N HIS A 115 -0.86 4.74 -6.16
CA HIS A 115 0.37 4.11 -5.67
C HIS A 115 1.37 3.78 -6.79
N ALA A 116 0.90 3.25 -7.92
CA ALA A 116 1.77 2.93 -9.05
C ALA A 116 2.41 4.18 -9.69
N LEU A 117 1.69 5.31 -9.69
CA LEU A 117 2.13 6.54 -10.35
C LEU A 117 2.93 7.49 -9.44
N VAL A 118 2.92 7.30 -8.11
CA VAL A 118 3.60 8.22 -7.17
C VAL A 118 5.09 8.40 -7.48
N ILE A 119 5.75 7.36 -8.00
CA ILE A 119 7.16 7.42 -8.40
C ILE A 119 7.42 8.50 -9.47
N ARG A 120 6.42 8.79 -10.31
CA ARG A 120 6.50 9.82 -11.36
C ARG A 120 6.37 11.25 -10.83
N LEU A 121 5.87 11.41 -9.60
CA LEU A 121 5.89 12.68 -8.89
C LEU A 121 7.32 13.03 -8.46
N LEU A 122 8.08 12.02 -8.02
CA LEU A 122 9.43 12.16 -7.47
C LEU A 122 10.53 12.10 -8.53
N HIS A 123 10.32 11.32 -9.60
CA HIS A 123 11.31 11.05 -10.62
C HIS A 123 10.72 11.12 -12.03
N GLU A 124 11.56 11.35 -13.02
CA GLU A 124 11.18 11.27 -14.43
C GLU A 124 11.18 9.81 -14.91
N VAL A 125 10.12 9.07 -14.58
CA VAL A 125 9.90 7.72 -15.10
C VAL A 125 8.98 7.77 -16.31
N LYS A 126 9.50 7.30 -17.46
CA LYS A 126 8.74 7.16 -18.71
C LYS A 126 7.97 5.85 -18.72
N PHE A 127 6.82 5.86 -19.38
CA PHE A 127 6.13 4.62 -19.71
C PHE A 127 6.81 3.90 -20.89
N PRO A 128 6.65 2.56 -21.00
CA PRO A 128 6.12 1.67 -19.97
C PRO A 128 7.14 1.42 -18.85
N PHE A 129 6.68 1.13 -17.63
CA PHE A 129 7.55 0.70 -16.53
C PHE A 129 6.92 -0.43 -15.70
N LEU A 130 7.80 -1.29 -15.15
CA LEU A 130 7.41 -2.37 -14.24
C LEU A 130 7.16 -1.79 -12.83
N VAL A 131 6.08 -2.23 -12.21
CA VAL A 131 5.66 -1.86 -10.86
C VAL A 131 5.56 -3.11 -10.01
N LEU A 132 6.25 -3.11 -8.88
CA LEU A 132 5.97 -4.02 -7.76
C LEU A 132 5.19 -3.23 -6.71
N LEU A 133 3.90 -3.52 -6.58
CA LEU A 133 3.03 -2.89 -5.60
C LEU A 133 2.89 -3.82 -4.39
N ILE A 134 3.43 -3.40 -3.25
CA ILE A 134 3.35 -4.12 -1.97
C ILE A 134 2.78 -3.19 -0.91
N SER A 135 1.68 -3.61 -0.29
CA SER A 135 1.05 -2.93 0.85
C SER A 135 0.50 -3.94 1.86
N GLY A 136 -0.24 -3.47 2.87
CA GLY A 136 -0.96 -4.32 3.82
C GLY A 136 -2.03 -5.21 3.16
N GLY A 137 -2.60 -4.78 2.03
CA GLY A 137 -3.68 -5.52 1.35
C GLY A 137 -3.35 -6.01 -0.05
N HIS A 138 -2.21 -5.61 -0.62
CA HIS A 138 -1.91 -5.87 -2.02
C HIS A 138 -0.46 -6.31 -2.20
N CYS A 139 -0.25 -7.27 -3.10
CA CYS A 139 1.07 -7.71 -3.52
C CYS A 139 0.97 -8.15 -4.97
N GLN A 140 1.42 -7.31 -5.91
CA GLN A 140 1.25 -7.56 -7.34
C GLN A 140 2.33 -6.92 -8.21
N PHE A 141 2.55 -7.53 -9.36
CA PHE A 141 3.39 -7.02 -10.45
C PHE A 141 2.50 -6.50 -11.58
N LEU A 142 2.75 -5.24 -11.98
CA LEU A 142 2.04 -4.57 -13.06
C LEU A 142 3.04 -3.98 -14.05
N ILE A 143 2.72 -3.97 -15.34
CA ILE A 143 3.34 -3.05 -16.29
C ILE A 143 2.40 -1.87 -16.42
N ALA A 144 2.86 -0.69 -16.01
CA ALA A 144 2.17 0.56 -16.30
C ALA A 144 2.55 1.00 -17.72
N GLN A 145 1.61 0.88 -18.66
CA GLN A 145 1.82 1.27 -20.06
C GLN A 145 1.46 2.72 -20.32
N ASP A 146 0.46 3.23 -19.61
CA ASP A 146 0.05 4.62 -19.57
C ASP A 146 -0.87 4.82 -18.34
N VAL A 147 -1.30 6.05 -18.08
CA VAL A 147 -2.41 6.31 -17.16
C VAL A 147 -3.65 5.56 -17.66
N GLY A 148 -4.31 4.82 -16.77
CA GLY A 148 -5.45 3.95 -17.08
C GLY A 148 -5.12 2.66 -17.84
N LYS A 149 -3.84 2.39 -18.16
CA LYS A 149 -3.42 1.20 -18.95
C LYS A 149 -2.38 0.38 -18.21
N TYR A 150 -2.83 -0.72 -17.61
CA TYR A 150 -2.01 -1.61 -16.80
C TYR A 150 -2.16 -3.06 -17.23
N ILE A 151 -1.04 -3.79 -17.28
CA ILE A 151 -1.01 -5.24 -17.48
C ILE A 151 -0.58 -5.90 -16.18
N LYS A 152 -1.42 -6.76 -15.61
CA LYS A 152 -1.06 -7.57 -14.43
C LYS A 152 -0.24 -8.78 -14.86
N LEU A 153 0.99 -8.87 -14.35
CA LEU A 153 1.89 -10.00 -14.60
C LEU A 153 1.73 -11.12 -13.56
N GLY A 154 1.44 -10.73 -12.32
CA GLY A 154 1.19 -11.66 -11.23
C GLY A 154 0.76 -10.95 -9.96
N GLU A 155 0.21 -11.73 -9.03
CA GLU A 155 -0.25 -11.26 -7.73
C GLU A 155 -0.03 -12.33 -6.66
N THR A 156 -0.26 -11.98 -5.40
CA THR A 156 -0.40 -12.99 -4.36
C THR A 156 -1.64 -13.83 -4.60
N LEU A 157 -1.50 -15.15 -4.46
CA LEU A 157 -2.60 -16.10 -4.58
C LEU A 157 -3.37 -16.27 -3.25
N ASP A 158 -2.84 -15.72 -2.16
CA ASP A 158 -3.41 -15.84 -0.82
C ASP A 158 -3.25 -14.57 0.02
N ASP A 159 -2.49 -14.58 1.12
CA ASP A 159 -2.26 -13.42 1.98
C ASP A 159 -1.39 -12.40 1.23
N SER A 160 -1.57 -11.10 1.50
CA SER A 160 -0.59 -10.10 1.08
C SER A 160 0.71 -10.24 1.89
N LEU A 161 1.80 -9.60 1.43
CA LEU A 161 3.03 -9.61 2.21
C LEU A 161 2.85 -8.85 3.53
N GLY A 162 2.24 -7.65 3.52
CA GLY A 162 2.03 -6.87 4.74
C GLY A 162 1.15 -7.62 5.75
N GLU A 163 0.11 -8.30 5.29
CA GLU A 163 -0.74 -9.14 6.13
C GLU A 163 0.02 -10.34 6.72
N ALA A 164 0.93 -10.96 5.95
CA ALA A 164 1.80 -12.01 6.46
C ALA A 164 2.71 -11.50 7.60
N PHE A 165 3.28 -10.29 7.46
CA PHE A 165 4.04 -9.63 8.53
C PHE A 165 3.18 -9.40 9.78
N ASP A 166 1.98 -8.84 9.64
CA ASP A 166 1.10 -8.57 10.79
C ASP A 166 0.63 -9.84 11.49
N LYS A 167 0.31 -10.89 10.73
CA LYS A 167 -0.09 -12.19 11.29
C LYS A 167 1.07 -12.86 12.04
N VAL A 168 2.29 -12.81 11.49
CA VAL A 168 3.48 -13.36 12.17
C VAL A 168 3.79 -12.57 13.45
N ALA A 169 3.73 -11.24 13.39
CA ALA A 169 3.93 -10.39 14.56
C ALA A 169 2.96 -10.74 15.69
N LYS A 170 1.67 -10.92 15.35
CA LYS A 170 0.64 -11.35 16.30
C LYS A 170 0.94 -12.71 16.93
N MET A 171 1.43 -13.67 16.14
CA MET A 171 1.82 -15.01 16.66
C MET A 171 2.98 -14.93 17.65
N LEU A 172 3.86 -13.94 17.48
CA LEU A 172 5.00 -13.67 18.36
C LEU A 172 4.65 -12.76 19.53
N GLY A 173 3.37 -12.42 19.73
CA GLY A 173 2.92 -11.52 20.81
C GLY A 173 3.31 -10.05 20.61
N LEU A 174 3.69 -9.64 19.40
CA LEU A 174 4.04 -8.26 19.07
C LEU A 174 2.77 -7.44 18.79
N SER A 175 2.86 -6.12 19.00
CA SER A 175 1.75 -5.20 18.73
C SER A 175 1.58 -4.92 17.23
N TYR A 176 0.42 -4.36 16.87
CA TYR A 176 0.12 -3.92 15.51
C TYR A 176 0.49 -2.43 15.30
N PRO A 177 1.03 -2.02 14.14
CA PRO A 177 1.40 -2.85 12.98
C PRO A 177 2.69 -3.64 13.21
N GLY A 178 2.72 -4.87 12.70
CA GLY A 178 3.74 -5.86 12.97
C GLY A 178 5.02 -5.70 12.15
N GLY A 179 4.91 -5.21 10.91
CA GLY A 179 6.03 -5.04 9.97
C GLY A 179 7.27 -4.38 10.58
N PRO A 180 7.16 -3.14 11.11
CA PRO A 180 8.29 -2.42 11.69
C PRO A 180 8.92 -3.12 12.91
N LEU A 181 8.11 -3.82 13.71
CA LEU A 181 8.60 -4.54 14.88
C LEU A 181 9.38 -5.79 14.49
N ILE A 182 8.89 -6.54 13.49
CA ILE A 182 9.62 -7.69 12.94
C ILE A 182 10.98 -7.24 12.41
N GLU A 183 11.04 -6.17 11.61
CA GLU A 183 12.30 -5.65 11.08
C GLU A 183 13.27 -5.24 12.19
N LYS A 184 12.78 -4.57 13.24
CA LYS A 184 13.60 -4.15 14.38
C LYS A 184 14.20 -5.35 15.13
N LEU A 185 13.42 -6.41 15.34
CA LEU A 185 13.85 -7.60 16.08
C LEU A 185 14.74 -8.52 15.22
N ALA A 186 14.45 -8.61 13.92
CA ALA A 186 15.23 -9.39 12.96
C ALA A 186 16.71 -8.96 12.93
N LYS A 187 17.00 -7.66 13.12
CA LYS A 187 18.38 -7.14 13.20
C LYS A 187 19.22 -7.73 14.34
N LYS A 188 18.59 -8.35 15.33
CA LYS A 188 19.24 -9.01 16.48
C LYS A 188 19.18 -10.54 16.40
N GLY A 189 18.60 -11.08 15.34
CA GLY A 189 18.40 -12.51 15.16
C GLY A 189 19.37 -13.14 14.16
N ASN A 190 19.42 -14.46 14.19
CA ASN A 190 20.08 -15.29 13.19
C ASN A 190 19.06 -15.83 12.17
N GLY A 191 19.08 -15.29 10.95
CA GLY A 191 18.16 -15.69 9.88
C GLY A 191 18.35 -17.12 9.35
N ALA A 192 19.54 -17.70 9.57
CA ALA A 192 19.83 -19.08 9.16
C ALA A 192 19.29 -20.13 10.14
N ARG A 193 18.80 -19.71 11.32
CA ARG A 193 18.43 -20.65 12.40
C ARG A 193 17.22 -21.50 12.04
N PHE A 194 16.15 -20.89 11.52
CA PHE A 194 14.90 -21.59 11.24
C PHE A 194 14.63 -21.71 9.74
N LYS A 195 14.53 -22.94 9.24
CA LYS A 195 14.25 -23.20 7.82
C LYS A 195 12.75 -23.08 7.56
N LEU A 196 12.34 -21.94 7.00
CA LEU A 196 10.97 -21.69 6.57
C LEU A 196 10.75 -22.03 5.07
N PRO A 197 9.53 -22.39 4.66
CA PRO A 197 9.24 -22.80 3.28
C PRO A 197 9.24 -21.60 2.34
N ARG A 198 10.01 -21.70 1.25
CA ARG A 198 10.10 -20.69 0.20
C ARG A 198 9.11 -21.00 -0.91
N ALA A 199 7.85 -20.65 -0.68
CA ALA A 199 6.77 -20.91 -1.63
C ALA A 199 7.04 -20.23 -2.98
N MET A 200 6.57 -20.87 -4.05
CA MET A 200 6.64 -20.37 -5.44
C MET A 200 8.03 -20.24 -6.08
N ILE A 201 9.13 -20.31 -5.32
CA ILE A 201 10.50 -20.27 -5.89
C ILE A 201 10.67 -21.32 -7.00
N LYS A 202 11.38 -20.94 -8.08
CA LYS A 202 11.60 -21.75 -9.30
C LYS A 202 10.33 -22.16 -10.08
N ARG A 203 9.13 -21.70 -9.69
CA ARG A 203 7.93 -21.87 -10.53
C ARG A 203 7.89 -20.80 -11.61
N SER A 204 7.27 -21.12 -12.75
CA SER A 204 7.00 -20.15 -13.82
C SER A 204 6.10 -19.01 -13.34
N GLY A 205 6.21 -17.86 -13.99
CA GLY A 205 5.46 -16.64 -13.63
C GLY A 205 6.04 -15.94 -12.39
N CYS A 206 5.35 -14.89 -11.94
CA CYS A 206 5.77 -14.05 -10.82
C CYS A 206 4.72 -13.92 -9.70
N ASN A 207 3.81 -14.90 -9.59
CA ASN A 207 2.83 -14.95 -8.50
C ASN A 207 3.50 -15.23 -7.14
N PHE A 208 2.91 -14.67 -6.08
CA PHE A 208 3.32 -14.90 -4.69
C PHE A 208 2.38 -15.87 -3.95
N SER A 209 2.85 -16.40 -2.83
CA SER A 209 2.03 -17.12 -1.85
C SER A 209 2.74 -17.05 -0.49
N PHE A 210 2.06 -16.53 0.52
CA PHE A 210 2.59 -16.30 1.87
C PHE A 210 1.82 -17.07 2.96
N SER A 211 0.69 -17.70 2.64
CA SER A 211 -0.08 -18.49 3.62
C SER A 211 0.72 -19.68 4.23
N GLY A 212 1.58 -20.30 3.42
CA GLY A 212 2.42 -21.44 3.81
C GLY A 212 3.48 -21.06 4.85
N ILE A 213 4.17 -19.94 4.67
CA ILE A 213 5.20 -19.48 5.61
C ILE A 213 4.58 -19.10 6.96
N LYS A 214 3.40 -18.47 6.97
CA LYS A 214 2.63 -18.20 8.19
C LYS A 214 2.33 -19.47 8.97
N THR A 215 1.87 -20.52 8.28
CA THR A 215 1.56 -21.83 8.90
C THR A 215 2.81 -22.47 9.49
N ALA A 216 3.94 -22.39 8.78
CA ALA A 216 5.22 -22.88 9.27
C ALA A 216 5.69 -22.14 10.53
N VAL A 217 5.58 -20.80 10.55
CA VAL A 217 5.90 -19.99 11.74
C VAL A 217 4.98 -20.34 12.91
N LYS A 218 3.66 -20.45 12.69
CA LYS A 218 2.71 -20.87 13.73
C LYS A 218 3.12 -22.19 14.38
N ASN A 219 3.45 -23.20 13.56
CA ASN A 219 3.87 -24.51 14.05
C ASN A 219 5.20 -24.47 14.80
N LEU A 220 6.12 -23.58 14.39
CA LEU A 220 7.39 -23.38 15.06
C LEU A 220 7.19 -22.78 16.47
N VAL A 221 6.41 -21.70 16.54
CA VAL A 221 6.07 -21.01 17.80
C VAL A 221 5.35 -21.94 18.78
N GLN A 222 4.48 -22.84 18.30
CA GLN A 222 3.76 -23.79 19.16
C GLN A 222 4.63 -24.92 19.74
N LYS A 223 5.78 -25.21 19.12
CA LYS A 223 6.66 -26.31 19.53
C LYS A 223 7.78 -25.88 20.48
N LEU A 224 8.01 -24.58 20.62
CA LEU A 224 9.11 -24.01 21.39
C LEU A 224 8.56 -23.17 22.52
N GLU A 225 9.15 -23.29 23.71
CA GLU A 225 9.04 -22.25 24.73
C GLU A 225 9.93 -21.09 24.30
N MET A 226 9.33 -20.03 23.76
CA MET A 226 10.09 -18.95 23.12
C MET A 226 10.75 -18.04 24.15
N SER A 227 12.09 -18.01 24.11
CA SER A 227 12.89 -16.92 24.69
C SER A 227 12.84 -15.67 23.80
N GLU A 228 13.29 -14.54 24.34
CA GLU A 228 13.42 -13.29 23.56
C GLU A 228 14.34 -13.46 22.33
N GLN A 229 15.39 -14.28 22.45
CA GLN A 229 16.29 -14.56 21.32
C GLN A 229 15.61 -15.42 20.25
N ASP A 230 14.76 -16.38 20.65
CA ASP A 230 13.97 -17.17 19.70
C ASP A 230 13.05 -16.28 18.87
N VAL A 231 12.44 -15.26 19.49
CA VAL A 231 11.60 -14.28 18.77
C VAL A 231 12.43 -13.51 17.75
N CYS A 232 13.62 -13.04 18.12
CA CYS A 232 14.52 -12.34 17.19
C CYS A 232 14.92 -13.24 16.02
N ASP A 233 15.27 -14.50 16.29
CA ASP A 233 15.69 -15.46 15.27
C ASP A 233 14.53 -15.87 14.34
N VAL A 234 13.30 -15.99 14.86
CA VAL A 234 12.10 -16.21 14.01
C VAL A 234 11.86 -15.00 13.11
N CYS A 235 11.93 -13.77 13.63
CA CYS A 235 11.81 -12.55 12.85
C CYS A 235 12.86 -12.50 11.73
N ALA A 236 14.12 -12.79 12.04
CA ALA A 236 15.22 -12.82 11.08
C ALA A 236 15.01 -13.90 10.01
N SER A 237 14.68 -15.13 10.42
CA SER A 237 14.46 -16.25 9.51
C SER A 237 13.26 -16.01 8.59
N PHE A 238 12.21 -15.36 9.11
CA PHE A 238 11.06 -14.94 8.33
C PHE A 238 11.44 -13.90 7.26
N GLN A 239 12.16 -12.83 7.64
CA GLN A 239 12.59 -11.81 6.67
C GLN A 239 13.55 -12.34 5.62
N GLU A 240 14.48 -13.23 5.98
CA GLU A 240 15.37 -13.88 5.03
C GLU A 240 14.58 -14.71 4.02
N CYS A 241 13.63 -15.52 4.51
CA CYS A 241 12.76 -16.31 3.64
C CYS A 241 11.89 -15.44 2.70
N ILE A 242 11.36 -14.32 3.19
CA ILE A 242 10.62 -13.36 2.36
C ILE A 242 11.55 -12.73 1.30
N SER A 243 12.77 -12.37 1.68
CA SER A 243 13.75 -11.78 0.76
C SER A 243 14.10 -12.74 -0.38
N ASP A 244 14.33 -14.01 -0.07
CA ASP A 244 14.55 -15.07 -1.07
C ASP A 244 13.38 -15.16 -2.07
N ILE A 245 12.14 -15.14 -1.56
CA ILE A 245 10.93 -15.19 -2.39
C ILE A 245 10.84 -13.93 -3.27
N LEU A 246 11.03 -12.74 -2.71
CA LEU A 246 10.96 -11.48 -3.46
C LEU A 246 12.00 -11.44 -4.59
N LEU A 247 13.26 -11.80 -4.32
CA LEU A 247 14.32 -11.78 -5.33
C LEU A 247 14.00 -12.67 -6.53
N ASP A 248 13.55 -13.91 -6.28
CA ASP A 248 13.22 -14.87 -7.32
C ASP A 248 11.97 -14.42 -8.13
N ARG A 249 10.91 -13.95 -7.46
CA ARG A 249 9.68 -13.49 -8.14
C ARG A 249 9.89 -12.19 -8.92
N VAL A 250 10.67 -11.25 -8.39
CA VAL A 250 11.05 -10.00 -9.09
C VAL A 250 11.87 -10.32 -10.34
N SER A 251 12.84 -11.23 -10.24
CA SER A 251 13.66 -11.64 -11.39
C SER A 251 12.79 -12.19 -12.52
N ASN A 252 11.81 -13.04 -12.19
CA ASN A 252 10.85 -13.53 -13.18
C ASN A 252 9.98 -12.41 -13.78
N ALA A 253 9.50 -11.47 -12.96
CA ALA A 253 8.69 -10.35 -13.42
C ALA A 253 9.46 -9.45 -14.41
N ILE A 254 10.75 -9.22 -14.18
CA ILE A 254 11.63 -8.47 -15.09
C ILE A 254 11.71 -9.17 -16.45
N ILE A 255 12.02 -10.47 -16.48
CA ILE A 255 12.11 -11.26 -17.72
C ILE A 255 10.78 -11.23 -18.49
N MET A 256 9.65 -11.39 -17.78
CA MET A 256 8.32 -11.32 -18.38
C MET A 256 8.03 -9.93 -18.96
N ALA A 257 8.39 -8.87 -18.24
CA ALA A 257 8.17 -7.50 -18.69
C ALA A 257 8.99 -7.17 -19.93
N GLU A 258 10.28 -7.54 -19.96
CA GLU A 258 11.15 -7.36 -21.12
C GLU A 258 10.58 -8.07 -22.36
N SER A 259 10.09 -9.30 -22.22
CA SER A 259 9.48 -10.04 -23.32
C SER A 259 8.20 -9.38 -23.85
N LEU A 260 7.41 -8.72 -23.00
CA LEU A 260 6.16 -8.08 -23.41
C LEU A 260 6.42 -6.71 -24.04
N ILE A 261 7.32 -5.92 -23.44
CA ILE A 261 7.67 -4.58 -23.93
C ILE A 261 8.35 -4.68 -25.29
N SER A 262 9.30 -5.60 -25.46
CA SER A 262 9.98 -5.83 -26.75
C SER A 262 8.98 -6.16 -27.88
N LYS A 263 8.04 -7.09 -27.64
CA LYS A 263 7.00 -7.45 -28.62
C LYS A 263 6.13 -6.25 -29.02
N SER A 264 5.81 -5.36 -28.08
CA SER A 264 4.99 -4.17 -28.36
C SER A 264 5.72 -3.07 -29.14
N MET A 265 7.05 -3.10 -29.24
CA MET A 265 7.83 -2.14 -30.04
C MET A 265 8.11 -2.63 -31.47
N THR A 266 7.92 -3.91 -31.75
CA THR A 266 8.11 -4.54 -33.07
C THR A 266 6.85 -4.63 -33.93
N LEU A 267 5.70 -4.18 -33.42
CA LEU A 267 4.41 -4.10 -34.11
C LEU A 267 4.05 -2.63 -34.37
#